data_AF-A0A1H3I0E4-F1
#
_entry.id   AF-A0A1H3I0E4-F1
#
_cell.length_a   1.000
_cell.length_b   1.000
_cell.length_c   1.000
_cell.angle_alpha   90.00
_cell.angle_beta   90.00
_cell.angle_gamma   90.00
#
_symmetry.space_group_name_H-M   'P 1'
#
loop_
_entity.id
_entity.type
_entity.pdbx_description
1 polymer ?
#
loop_
_entity_poly.entity_id
_entity_poly.type
_entity_poly.pdbx_seq_one_letter_code
_entity_poly.pdbx_strand_id
1 'polypeptide(L)'
;MILDAILSSDTSDQDTAQASVQVKRLIQKMEQKEYSLTELMALLDLSHRATFQKNYLTPALEAGVIERTFPDNPKSPKQKYKLKN
;
A
#
# COMPACT_ATOMS: atom_id res chain seq x y z
N MET A 1 -5.93 -39.09 11.61
CA MET A 1 -5.40 -37.75 11.94
C MET A 1 -4.23 -37.47 11.02
N ILE A 2 -4.50 -36.89 9.85
CA ILE A 2 -3.46 -36.46 8.89
C ILE A 2 -3.93 -35.16 8.21
N LEU A 3 -4.38 -34.20 9.03
CA LEU A 3 -4.79 -32.86 8.57
C LEU A 3 -4.00 -31.73 9.22
N ASP A 4 -2.82 -32.00 9.79
CA ASP A 4 -1.97 -31.00 10.45
C ASP A 4 -0.60 -30.84 9.78
N ALA A 5 -0.48 -31.10 8.47
CA ALA A 5 0.79 -31.00 7.75
C ALA A 5 0.82 -29.97 6.60
N ILE A 6 -0.22 -29.13 6.44
CA ILE A 6 -0.25 -28.06 5.42
C ILE A 6 -0.19 -26.68 6.10
N LEU A 7 0.73 -26.54 7.06
CA LEU A 7 1.07 -25.27 7.71
C LEU A 7 2.58 -25.02 7.67
N SER A 8 3.26 -25.58 6.67
CA SER A 8 4.67 -25.32 6.37
C SER A 8 4.77 -24.15 5.40
N SER A 9 4.81 -22.95 5.99
CA SER A 9 5.78 -21.88 5.71
C SER A 9 6.42 -21.83 4.31
N ASP A 10 5.80 -21.11 3.36
CA ASP A 10 6.44 -20.66 2.11
C ASP A 10 5.80 -19.38 1.51
N THR A 11 5.13 -18.54 2.29
CA THR A 11 4.48 -17.31 1.75
C THR A 11 5.36 -16.05 1.80
N SER A 12 6.56 -16.11 2.36
CA SER A 12 7.41 -14.93 2.60
C SER A 12 7.94 -14.29 1.31
N ASP A 13 8.36 -15.09 0.33
CA ASP A 13 9.04 -14.56 -0.86
C ASP A 13 8.06 -14.04 -1.91
N GLN A 14 6.92 -14.70 -2.09
CA GLN A 14 5.91 -14.28 -3.06
C GLN A 14 5.22 -12.98 -2.60
N ASP A 15 4.84 -12.88 -1.32
CA ASP A 15 4.15 -11.70 -0.79
C ASP A 15 5.03 -10.45 -0.87
N THR A 16 6.34 -10.58 -0.61
CA THR A 16 7.31 -9.48 -0.68
C THR A 16 7.55 -9.02 -2.12
N ALA A 17 7.75 -9.95 -3.05
CA ALA A 17 7.93 -9.61 -4.47
C ALA A 17 6.68 -8.95 -5.05
N GLN A 18 5.50 -9.46 -4.68
CA GLN A 18 4.23 -8.93 -5.13
C GLN A 18 3.99 -7.50 -4.60
N ALA A 19 4.23 -7.26 -3.30
CA ALA A 19 4.15 -5.92 -2.71
C ALA A 19 5.06 -4.91 -3.44
N SER A 20 6.28 -5.32 -3.79
CA SER A 20 7.20 -4.48 -4.58
C SER A 20 6.63 -4.06 -5.94
N VAL A 21 5.99 -4.97 -6.67
CA VAL A 21 5.34 -4.67 -7.96
C VAL A 21 4.18 -3.69 -7.79
N GLN A 22 3.38 -3.88 -6.74
CA GLN A 22 2.20 -3.05 -6.47
C GLN A 22 2.59 -1.62 -6.04
N VAL A 23 3.61 -1.48 -5.20
CA VAL A 23 4.19 -0.19 -4.82
C VAL A 23 4.71 0.55 -6.05
N LYS A 24 5.48 -0.12 -6.92
CA LYS A 24 5.98 0.48 -8.17
C LYS A 24 4.83 0.98 -9.05
N ARG A 25 3.77 0.17 -9.22
CA ARG A 25 2.60 0.55 -10.02
C ARG A 25 1.89 1.77 -9.44
N LEU A 26 1.77 1.89 -8.12
CA LEU A 26 1.19 3.07 -7.47
C LEU A 26 2.03 4.32 -7.75
N ILE A 27 3.35 4.26 -7.49
CA ILE A 27 4.25 5.41 -7.64
C ILE A 27 4.30 5.91 -9.08
N GLN A 28 4.31 5.01 -10.06
CA GLN A 28 4.29 5.38 -11.49
C GLN A 28 3.06 6.17 -11.92
N LYS A 29 1.95 6.08 -11.16
CA LYS A 29 0.71 6.83 -11.44
C LYS A 29 0.62 8.13 -10.65
N MET A 30 1.46 8.31 -9.65
CA MET A 30 1.48 9.51 -8.82
C MET A 30 2.34 10.60 -9.46
N GLU A 31 1.86 11.82 -9.36
CA GLU A 31 2.60 13.04 -9.63
C GLU A 31 3.09 13.67 -8.31
N GLN A 32 3.91 14.71 -8.40
CA GLN A 32 4.42 15.43 -7.22
C GLN A 32 3.35 16.36 -6.61
N LYS A 33 2.27 15.76 -6.10
CA LYS A 33 1.16 16.43 -5.40
C LYS A 33 0.57 15.54 -4.31
N GLU A 34 -0.38 16.08 -3.57
CA GLU A 34 -1.07 15.36 -2.51
C GLU A 34 -2.33 14.67 -3.04
N TYR A 35 -2.55 13.44 -2.61
CA TYR A 35 -3.72 12.63 -2.92
C TYR A 35 -4.41 12.16 -1.65
N SER A 36 -5.73 12.22 -1.64
CA SER A 36 -6.54 11.44 -0.71
C SER A 36 -6.44 9.94 -1.02
N LEU A 37 -6.88 9.11 -0.06
CA LEU A 37 -6.92 7.66 -0.27
C LEU A 37 -7.77 7.27 -1.49
N THR A 38 -8.92 7.93 -1.66
CA THR A 38 -9.84 7.66 -2.76
C THR A 38 -9.23 8.03 -4.11
N GLU A 39 -8.49 9.14 -4.19
CA GLU A 39 -7.81 9.53 -5.43
C GLU A 39 -6.70 8.54 -5.78
N LEU A 40 -5.90 8.08 -4.80
CA LEU A 40 -4.89 7.04 -5.06
C LEU A 40 -5.50 5.73 -5.55
N MET A 41 -6.64 5.33 -5.00
CA MET A 41 -7.39 4.16 -5.46
C MET A 41 -7.88 4.35 -6.90
N ALA A 42 -8.40 5.55 -7.22
CA ALA A 42 -8.88 5.88 -8.55
C ALA A 42 -7.76 5.88 -9.61
N LEU A 43 -6.52 6.24 -9.27
CA LEU A 43 -5.37 6.15 -10.19
C LEU A 43 -5.09 4.73 -10.72
N LEU A 44 -5.56 3.71 -9.99
CA LEU A 44 -5.35 2.30 -10.28
C LEU A 44 -6.65 1.56 -10.63
N ASP A 45 -7.77 2.29 -10.77
CA ASP A 45 -9.11 1.74 -10.99
C ASP A 45 -9.52 0.71 -9.91
N LEU A 46 -9.13 0.97 -8.65
CA LEU A 46 -9.45 0.11 -7.50
C LEU A 46 -10.60 0.67 -6.68
N SER A 47 -11.49 -0.21 -6.22
CA SER A 47 -12.63 0.14 -5.36
C SER A 47 -12.50 -0.42 -3.93
N HIS A 48 -11.70 -1.47 -3.73
CA HIS A 48 -11.56 -2.14 -2.43
C HIS A 48 -10.50 -1.50 -1.56
N ARG A 49 -10.94 -0.68 -0.60
CA ARG A 49 -10.06 0.08 0.31
C ARG A 49 -9.08 -0.79 1.10
N ALA A 50 -9.55 -1.88 1.71
CA ALA A 50 -8.71 -2.74 2.55
C ALA A 50 -7.56 -3.37 1.74
N THR A 51 -7.87 -3.86 0.54
CA THR A 51 -6.89 -4.42 -0.39
C THR A 51 -5.89 -3.37 -0.85
N PHE A 52 -6.37 -2.16 -1.19
CA PHE A 52 -5.50 -1.05 -1.55
C PHE A 52 -4.53 -0.70 -0.42
N GLN A 53 -5.03 -0.59 0.81
CA GLN A 53 -4.18 -0.29 1.96
C GLN A 53 -3.12 -1.37 2.19
N LYS A 54 -3.54 -2.64 2.23
CA LYS A 54 -2.64 -3.77 2.51
C LYS A 54 -1.56 -3.94 1.45
N ASN A 55 -1.92 -3.86 0.16
CA ASN A 55 -1.04 -4.28 -0.93
C ASN A 55 -0.30 -3.12 -1.60
N TYR A 56 -0.76 -1.87 -1.42
CA TYR A 56 -0.19 -0.71 -2.10
C TYR A 56 0.28 0.34 -1.12
N LEU A 57 -0.63 0.87 -0.30
CA LEU A 57 -0.30 2.05 0.52
C LEU A 57 0.60 1.73 1.70
N THR A 58 0.29 0.70 2.50
CA THR A 58 1.09 0.35 3.68
C THR A 58 2.53 -0.03 3.28
N PRO A 59 2.76 -0.91 2.29
CA PRO A 59 4.12 -1.22 1.85
C PRO A 59 4.86 0.00 1.29
N ALA A 60 4.17 0.94 0.62
CA ALA A 60 4.79 2.17 0.12
C ALA A 60 5.17 3.14 1.25
N LEU A 61 4.37 3.21 2.31
CA LEU A 61 4.68 4.00 3.51
C LEU A 61 5.86 3.39 4.28
N GLU A 62 5.89 2.06 4.44
CA GLU A 62 6.97 1.32 5.11
C GLU A 62 8.28 1.42 4.33
N ALA A 63 8.23 1.34 3.00
CA ALA A 63 9.38 1.57 2.12
C ALA A 63 9.83 3.05 2.09
N GLY A 64 9.07 3.96 2.69
CA GLY A 64 9.40 5.38 2.78
C GLY A 64 9.37 6.12 1.44
N VAL A 65 8.69 5.59 0.43
CA VAL A 65 8.56 6.20 -0.92
C VAL A 65 7.30 7.08 -1.03
N ILE A 66 6.36 6.88 -0.12
CA ILE A 66 5.19 7.74 0.09
C ILE A 66 5.21 8.20 1.54
N GLU A 67 4.72 9.41 1.80
CA GLU A 67 4.55 9.91 3.16
C GLU A 67 3.15 10.48 3.42
N ARG A 68 2.81 10.56 4.71
CA ARG A 68 1.56 11.14 5.23
C ARG A 68 1.72 12.65 5.39
N THR A 69 0.70 13.42 5.03
CA THR A 69 0.68 14.88 5.30
C THR A 69 0.43 15.21 6.77
N PHE A 70 -0.30 14.36 7.51
CA PHE A 70 -0.50 14.45 8.95
C PHE A 70 0.08 13.22 9.67
N PRO A 71 1.41 13.14 9.87
CA PRO A 71 2.05 11.98 10.48
C PRO A 71 1.59 11.76 11.94
N ASP A 72 1.39 12.83 12.71
CA ASP A 72 1.01 12.77 14.13
C ASP A 72 -0.46 12.37 14.35
N ASN A 73 -1.29 12.49 13.31
CA ASN A 73 -2.69 12.11 13.35
C ASN A 73 -3.08 11.29 12.10
N PRO A 74 -2.70 10.00 12.04
CA PRO A 74 -2.92 9.15 10.88
C PRO A 74 -4.40 8.86 10.59
N LYS A 75 -5.29 9.11 11.56
CA LYS A 75 -6.75 8.97 11.44
C LYS A 75 -7.44 10.30 11.07
N SER A 76 -6.68 11.35 10.76
CA SER A 76 -7.24 12.64 10.37
C SER A 76 -8.17 12.49 9.16
N PRO A 77 -9.36 13.10 9.16
CA PRO A 77 -10.23 13.11 7.99
C PRO A 77 -9.62 13.89 6.81
N LYS A 78 -8.62 14.74 7.08
CA LYS A 78 -7.86 15.50 6.07
C LYS A 78 -6.58 14.78 5.63
N GLN A 79 -6.40 13.52 6.02
CA GLN A 79 -5.22 12.74 5.69
C GLN A 79 -5.03 12.63 4.17
N LYS A 80 -3.84 13.02 3.71
CA LYS A 80 -3.40 12.84 2.33
C LYS A 80 -2.03 12.18 2.28
N TYR A 81 -1.63 11.80 1.08
CA TYR A 81 -0.43 11.05 0.78
C TYR A 81 0.27 11.67 -0.42
N LYS A 82 1.59 11.70 -0.41
CA LYS A 82 2.40 12.24 -1.51
C LYS A 82 3.69 11.44 -1.66
N LEU A 83 4.31 11.53 -2.84
CA LEU A 83 5.64 10.97 -3.05
C LEU A 83 6.64 11.66 -2.12
N LYS A 84 7.49 10.86 -1.47
CA LYS A 84 8.60 11.37 -0.68
C LYS A 84 9.75 11.73 -1.61
N ASN A 85 10.26 12.95 -1.48
CA ASN A 85 11.46 13.40 -2.19
C ASN A 85 12.74 12.85 -1.55
#